data_AF-A0A1Y5EFX9-F1
#
_entry.id   AF-A0A1Y5EFX9-F1
#
_cell.length_a   1.000
_cell.length_b   1.000
_cell.length_c   1.000
_cell.angle_alpha   90.00
_cell.angle_beta   90.00
_cell.angle_gamma   90.00
#
_symmetry.space_group_name_H-M   'P 1'
#
loop_
_entity.id
_entity.type
_entity.pdbx_description
1 polymer ?
#
loop_
_entity_poly.entity_id
_entity_poly.type
_entity_poly.pdbx_seq_one_letter_code
_entity_poly.pdbx_strand_id
1 'polypeptide(L)'
;MQDENERLELLAKAKQLVAHIETNDAEATGELLCSMTIDRERSLFKEVGQLTRQLHDNLSSFALDEQLIDLTGKEIPDAKERLNYVIEMTDDAAHKTLNAIDEILPVTVEMNRKCEELSVNWKRFLGRELSLDEFKVMSGEISHFLDSSCANTKIVSEKTNEIVLAQGYQDLTGQIIKKVINLVQNVEDNLVELVRISGSQSDETAVQNETKKGVLEGPVVPGVVVEGTVNSQDEVDDLLSSLGF
;
A
#
# COMPACT_ATOMS: atom_id res chain seq x y z
N MET A 1 -18.77 13.68 47.68
CA MET A 1 -19.82 14.47 48.36
C MET A 1 -21.07 14.65 47.49
N GLN A 2 -20.97 14.74 46.16
CA GLN A 2 -22.14 14.89 45.27
C GLN A 2 -22.93 13.59 45.06
N ASP A 3 -22.26 12.45 44.87
CA ASP A 3 -22.91 11.12 44.76
C ASP A 3 -23.69 10.69 46.01
N GLU A 4 -23.22 11.10 47.20
CA GLU A 4 -23.86 10.71 48.46
C GLU A 4 -25.19 11.43 48.68
N ASN A 5 -25.31 12.66 48.17
CA ASN A 5 -26.53 13.46 48.23
C ASN A 5 -27.56 13.01 47.19
N GLU A 6 -27.10 12.69 45.96
CA GLU A 6 -27.95 12.11 44.91
C GLU A 6 -28.51 10.74 45.33
N ARG A 7 -27.70 9.90 45.97
CA ARG A 7 -28.15 8.61 46.52
C ARG A 7 -29.23 8.77 47.59
N LEU A 8 -29.10 9.77 48.47
CA LEU A 8 -30.10 10.05 49.51
C LEU A 8 -31.41 10.56 48.92
N GLU A 9 -31.33 11.40 47.89
CA GLU A 9 -32.51 11.92 47.17
C GLU A 9 -33.25 10.82 46.40
N LEU A 10 -32.51 9.92 45.75
CA LEU A 10 -33.05 8.78 45.03
C LEU A 10 -33.73 7.78 45.99
N LEU A 11 -33.17 7.59 47.19
CA LEU A 11 -33.76 6.77 48.24
C LEU A 11 -35.05 7.40 48.81
N ALA A 12 -35.12 8.72 48.91
CA ALA A 12 -36.33 9.43 49.30
C ALA A 12 -37.45 9.29 48.25
N LYS A 13 -37.12 9.49 46.96
CA LYS A 13 -38.05 9.29 45.84
C LYS A 13 -38.55 7.84 45.76
N ALA A 14 -37.68 6.85 45.99
CA ALA A 14 -38.06 5.43 46.03
C ALA A 14 -39.04 5.11 47.18
N LYS A 15 -38.83 5.68 48.37
CA LYS A 15 -39.76 5.51 49.51
C LYS A 15 -41.12 6.15 49.26
N GLN A 16 -41.15 7.32 48.61
CA GLN A 16 -42.41 7.97 48.22
C GLN A 16 -43.17 7.16 47.18
N LEU A 17 -42.47 6.59 46.19
CA LEU A 17 -43.09 5.71 45.19
C LEU A 17 -43.74 4.49 45.82
N VAL A 18 -43.06 3.83 46.76
CA VAL A 18 -43.62 2.70 47.51
C VAL A 18 -44.86 3.12 48.30
N ALA A 19 -44.82 4.27 48.98
CA ALA A 19 -45.97 4.76 49.74
C ALA A 19 -47.19 5.06 48.85
N HIS A 20 -47.01 5.67 47.67
CA HIS A 20 -48.10 5.95 46.73
C HIS A 20 -48.72 4.68 46.12
N ILE A 21 -47.88 3.65 45.90
CA ILE A 21 -48.33 2.32 45.46
C ILE A 21 -49.12 1.62 46.58
N GLU A 22 -48.67 1.71 47.83
CA GLU A 22 -49.36 1.14 49.00
C GLU A 22 -50.72 1.81 49.29
N THR A 23 -50.87 3.11 48.98
CA THR A 23 -52.15 3.82 49.11
C THR A 23 -53.07 3.70 47.88
N ASN A 24 -52.67 2.92 46.87
CA ASN A 24 -53.40 2.71 45.60
C ASN A 24 -53.72 4.01 44.84
N ASP A 25 -52.84 5.02 44.99
CA ASP A 25 -52.96 6.33 44.36
C ASP A 25 -52.25 6.31 43.00
N ALA A 26 -52.99 5.92 41.96
CA ALA A 26 -52.46 5.76 40.62
C ALA A 26 -52.01 7.09 39.97
N GLU A 27 -52.62 8.21 40.37
CA GLU A 27 -52.34 9.54 39.82
C GLU A 27 -51.00 10.05 40.36
N ALA A 28 -50.81 10.03 41.68
CA ALA A 28 -49.54 10.43 42.30
C ALA A 28 -48.38 9.49 41.93
N THR A 29 -48.65 8.19 41.78
CA THR A 29 -47.66 7.21 41.31
C THR A 29 -47.20 7.53 39.89
N GLY A 30 -48.13 7.86 38.99
CA GLY A 30 -47.84 8.23 37.60
C GLY A 30 -47.04 9.53 37.50
N GLU A 31 -47.41 10.56 38.27
CA GLU A 31 -46.68 11.83 38.31
C GLU A 31 -45.23 11.66 38.78
N LEU A 32 -45.02 10.89 39.85
CA LEU A 32 -43.68 10.63 40.38
C LEU A 32 -42.83 9.83 39.37
N LEU A 33 -43.40 8.82 38.72
CA LEU A 33 -42.70 8.03 37.69
C LEU A 33 -42.32 8.88 36.46
N CYS A 34 -43.22 9.75 36.01
CA CYS A 34 -42.95 10.71 34.93
C CYS A 34 -41.82 11.67 35.31
N SER A 35 -41.82 12.20 36.53
CA SER A 35 -40.75 13.08 37.00
C SER A 35 -39.39 12.40 37.03
N MET A 36 -39.32 11.14 37.50
CA MET A 36 -38.09 10.35 37.50
C MET A 36 -37.60 10.00 36.09
N THR A 37 -38.53 9.76 35.17
CA THR A 37 -38.22 9.48 33.76
C THR A 37 -37.63 10.72 33.09
N ILE A 38 -38.24 11.89 33.29
CA ILE A 38 -37.76 13.17 32.74
C ILE A 38 -36.37 13.53 33.32
N ASP A 39 -36.15 13.33 34.63
CA ASP A 39 -34.86 13.57 35.26
C ASP A 39 -33.77 12.66 34.65
N ARG A 40 -34.10 11.38 34.41
CA ARG A 40 -33.20 10.41 33.78
C ARG A 40 -32.90 10.78 32.33
N GLU A 41 -33.91 11.13 31.54
CA GLU A 41 -33.73 11.57 30.16
C GLU A 41 -32.87 12.83 30.06
N ARG A 42 -33.05 13.81 30.97
CA ARG A 42 -32.20 15.00 31.05
C ARG A 42 -30.75 14.68 31.39
N SER A 43 -30.52 13.73 32.30
CA SER A 43 -29.18 13.26 32.63
C SER A 43 -28.51 12.61 31.42
N LEU A 44 -29.21 11.72 30.72
CA LEU A 44 -28.71 11.06 29.52
C LEU A 44 -28.41 12.08 28.40
N PHE A 45 -29.28 13.05 28.17
CA PHE A 45 -29.02 14.13 27.20
C PHE A 45 -27.81 14.97 27.57
N LYS A 46 -27.60 15.23 28.87
CA LYS A 46 -26.44 15.97 29.37
C LYS A 46 -25.14 15.17 29.18
N GLU A 47 -25.16 13.87 29.47
CA GLU A 47 -24.03 12.96 29.24
C GLU A 47 -23.70 12.85 27.74
N VAL A 48 -24.70 12.64 26.89
CA VAL A 48 -24.51 12.59 25.42
C VAL A 48 -23.98 13.94 24.90
N GLY A 49 -24.50 15.05 25.42
CA GLY A 49 -24.00 16.39 25.10
C GLY A 49 -22.55 16.59 25.54
N GLN A 50 -22.17 16.10 26.73
CA GLN A 50 -20.79 16.13 27.22
C GLN A 50 -19.87 15.26 26.37
N LEU A 51 -20.25 14.02 26.06
CA LEU A 51 -19.51 13.12 25.18
C LEU A 51 -19.31 13.71 23.78
N THR A 52 -20.36 14.29 23.20
CA THR A 52 -20.27 14.91 21.87
C THR A 52 -19.34 16.12 21.89
N ARG A 53 -19.37 16.91 22.98
CA ARG A 53 -18.50 18.07 23.14
C ARG A 53 -17.06 17.67 23.41
N GLN A 54 -16.82 16.66 24.24
CA GLN A 54 -15.50 16.07 24.45
C GLN A 54 -14.92 15.50 23.15
N LEU A 55 -15.71 14.75 22.37
CA LEU A 55 -15.31 14.28 21.05
C LEU A 55 -14.95 15.46 20.13
N HIS A 56 -15.80 16.49 20.11
CA HIS A 56 -15.56 17.69 19.30
C HIS A 56 -14.31 18.45 19.75
N ASP A 57 -14.10 18.63 21.05
CA ASP A 57 -12.94 19.33 21.61
C ASP A 57 -11.64 18.55 21.35
N ASN A 58 -11.67 17.22 21.47
CA ASN A 58 -10.56 16.34 21.11
C ASN A 58 -10.25 16.44 19.61
N LEU A 59 -11.27 16.33 18.75
CA LEU A 59 -11.13 16.46 17.29
C LEU A 59 -10.67 17.86 16.86
N SER A 60 -11.13 18.90 17.54
CA SER A 60 -10.73 20.29 17.29
C SER A 60 -9.30 20.54 17.76
N SER A 61 -8.87 19.99 18.89
CA SER A 61 -7.47 20.08 19.34
C SER A 61 -6.53 19.36 18.38
N PHE A 62 -6.99 18.24 17.80
CA PHE A 62 -6.28 17.49 16.78
C PHE A 62 -6.23 18.21 15.43
N ALA A 63 -7.32 18.86 15.00
CA ALA A 63 -7.34 19.70 13.80
C ALA A 63 -6.50 20.97 13.95
N LEU A 64 -6.12 21.35 15.17
CA LEU A 64 -5.20 22.43 15.50
C LEU A 64 -3.75 21.95 15.62
N ASP A 65 -3.48 20.64 15.51
CA ASP A 65 -2.13 20.12 15.49
C ASP A 65 -1.45 20.56 14.18
N GLU A 66 -0.53 21.52 14.31
CA GLU A 66 0.23 22.13 13.23
C GLU A 66 0.91 21.07 12.36
N GLN A 67 1.25 19.90 12.94
CA GLN A 67 1.82 18.76 12.21
C GLN A 67 0.84 18.14 11.22
N LEU A 68 -0.45 17.97 11.57
CA LEU A 68 -1.45 17.38 10.66
C LEU A 68 -1.85 18.34 9.55
N ILE A 69 -1.92 19.63 9.84
CA ILE A 69 -2.18 20.67 8.84
C ILE A 69 -1.04 20.70 7.82
N ASP A 70 0.22 20.58 8.26
CA ASP A 70 1.37 20.56 7.34
C ASP A 70 1.42 19.25 6.52
N LEU A 71 1.10 18.12 7.15
CA LEU A 71 0.97 16.80 6.49
C LEU A 71 -0.08 16.80 5.37
N THR A 72 -1.31 17.25 5.68
CA THR A 72 -2.43 17.25 4.73
C THR A 72 -2.34 18.40 3.72
N GLY A 73 -1.80 19.54 4.13
CA GLY A 73 -1.71 20.74 3.30
C GLY A 73 -0.49 20.78 2.37
N LYS A 74 0.63 20.14 2.72
CA LYS A 74 1.87 20.20 1.95
C LYS A 74 2.51 18.84 1.68
N GLU A 75 2.71 18.00 2.70
CA GLU A 75 3.51 16.78 2.54
C GLU A 75 2.84 15.71 1.68
N ILE A 76 1.53 15.48 1.86
CA ILE A 76 0.76 14.52 1.03
C ILE A 76 0.68 14.99 -0.44
N PRO A 77 0.33 16.26 -0.74
CA PRO A 77 0.43 16.78 -2.11
C PRO A 77 1.82 16.65 -2.74
N ASP A 78 2.89 16.98 -2.01
CA ASP A 78 4.29 16.84 -2.47
C ASP A 78 4.65 15.37 -2.72
N ALA A 79 4.26 14.46 -1.84
CA ALA A 79 4.47 13.02 -2.04
C ALA A 79 3.75 12.50 -3.30
N LYS A 80 2.53 12.98 -3.58
CA LYS A 80 1.81 12.65 -4.81
C LYS A 80 2.56 13.14 -6.05
N GLU A 81 3.03 14.38 -6.06
CA GLU A 81 3.80 14.93 -7.17
C GLU A 81 5.10 14.13 -7.40
N ARG A 82 5.79 13.80 -6.32
CA ARG A 82 6.99 12.97 -6.36
C ARG A 82 6.73 11.55 -6.89
N LEU A 83 5.62 10.91 -6.50
CA LEU A 83 5.24 9.62 -7.04
C LEU A 83 4.90 9.71 -8.54
N ASN A 84 4.23 10.77 -8.99
CA ASN A 84 4.00 11.00 -10.42
C ASN A 84 5.32 11.16 -11.18
N TYR A 85 6.27 11.89 -10.62
CA TYR A 85 7.61 12.03 -11.20
C TYR A 85 8.36 10.69 -11.27
N VAL A 86 8.20 9.83 -10.26
CA VAL A 86 8.72 8.45 -10.32
C VAL A 86 8.12 7.68 -11.47
N ILE A 87 6.81 7.75 -11.67
CA ILE A 87 6.11 7.07 -12.78
C ILE A 87 6.66 7.55 -14.12
N GLU A 88 6.75 8.87 -14.32
CA GLU A 88 7.29 9.46 -15.55
C GLU A 88 8.73 9.02 -15.83
N MET A 89 9.59 9.04 -14.80
CA MET A 89 10.98 8.58 -14.93
C MET A 89 11.08 7.09 -15.25
N THR A 90 10.24 6.26 -14.65
CA THR A 90 10.21 4.82 -14.95
C THR A 90 9.72 4.54 -16.35
N ASP A 91 8.73 5.30 -16.84
CA ASP A 91 8.17 5.15 -18.17
C ASP A 91 9.17 5.58 -19.25
N ASP A 92 9.82 6.73 -19.08
CA ASP A 92 10.88 7.21 -19.99
C ASP A 92 12.05 6.22 -20.07
N ALA A 93 12.50 5.69 -18.93
CA ALA A 93 13.58 4.71 -18.91
C ALA A 93 13.20 3.37 -19.57
N ALA A 94 11.96 2.91 -19.37
CA ALA A 94 11.44 1.72 -20.04
C ALA A 94 11.39 1.92 -21.56
N HIS A 95 10.87 3.07 -22.03
CA HIS A 95 10.84 3.41 -23.45
C HIS A 95 12.24 3.46 -24.07
N LYS A 96 13.19 4.14 -23.42
CA LYS A 96 14.60 4.18 -23.89
C LYS A 96 15.21 2.80 -23.97
N THR A 97 14.98 1.96 -22.97
CA THR A 97 15.48 0.58 -22.94
C THR A 97 14.90 -0.26 -24.08
N LEU A 98 13.59 -0.17 -24.29
CA LEU A 98 12.89 -0.91 -25.35
C LEU A 98 13.37 -0.49 -26.74
N ASN A 99 13.47 0.83 -26.99
CA ASN A 99 13.97 1.36 -28.26
C ASN A 99 15.39 0.88 -28.57
N ALA A 100 16.29 0.91 -27.57
CA ALA A 100 17.65 0.40 -27.74
C ALA A 100 17.68 -1.10 -28.05
N ILE A 101 16.82 -1.90 -27.41
CA ILE A 101 16.67 -3.33 -27.70
C ILE A 101 16.15 -3.56 -29.13
N ASP A 102 15.15 -2.80 -29.57
CA ASP A 102 14.58 -2.88 -30.92
C ASP A 102 15.63 -2.60 -32.01
N GLU A 103 16.64 -1.78 -31.72
CA GLU A 103 17.77 -1.53 -32.62
C GLU A 103 18.86 -2.63 -32.54
N ILE A 104 19.11 -3.21 -31.35
CA ILE A 104 20.13 -4.26 -31.15
C ILE A 104 19.71 -5.61 -31.75
N LEU A 105 18.44 -6.00 -31.58
CA LEU A 105 17.92 -7.30 -31.99
C LEU A 105 18.15 -7.63 -33.47
N PRO A 106 17.75 -6.79 -34.45
CA PRO A 106 17.92 -7.10 -35.87
C PRO A 106 19.40 -7.24 -36.25
N VAL A 107 20.27 -6.41 -35.67
CA VAL A 107 21.72 -6.45 -35.90
C VAL A 107 22.31 -7.77 -35.40
N THR A 108 21.89 -8.21 -34.20
CA THR A 108 22.37 -9.45 -33.58
C THR A 108 21.88 -10.68 -34.34
N VAL A 109 20.62 -10.69 -34.77
CA VAL A 109 20.04 -11.79 -35.57
C VAL A 109 20.75 -11.93 -36.91
N GLU A 110 20.96 -10.84 -37.64
CA GLU A 110 21.65 -10.87 -38.94
C GLU A 110 23.13 -11.27 -38.78
N MET A 111 23.80 -10.81 -37.72
CA MET A 111 25.17 -11.22 -37.42
C MET A 111 25.27 -12.72 -37.13
N ASN A 112 24.34 -13.28 -36.35
CA ASN A 112 24.33 -14.72 -36.06
C ASN A 112 24.08 -15.54 -37.34
N ARG A 113 23.10 -15.13 -38.15
CA ARG A 113 22.79 -15.79 -39.43
C ARG A 113 24.02 -15.88 -40.35
N LYS A 114 24.73 -14.77 -40.54
CA LYS A 114 25.96 -14.75 -41.36
C LYS A 114 27.09 -15.58 -40.75
N CYS A 115 27.21 -15.57 -39.42
CA CYS A 115 28.21 -16.38 -38.72
C CYS A 115 27.97 -17.88 -38.93
N GLU A 116 26.71 -18.34 -38.86
CA GLU A 116 26.33 -19.73 -39.12
C GLU A 116 26.62 -20.13 -40.57
N GLU A 117 26.24 -19.29 -41.53
CA GLU A 117 26.49 -19.50 -42.97
C GLU A 117 28.00 -19.64 -43.27
N LEU A 118 28.81 -18.70 -42.77
CA LEU A 118 30.26 -18.74 -42.91
C LEU A 118 30.89 -19.95 -42.20
N SER A 119 30.37 -20.34 -41.04
CA SER A 119 30.85 -21.52 -40.30
C SER A 119 30.63 -22.82 -41.08
N VAL A 120 29.49 -22.96 -41.75
CA VAL A 120 29.21 -24.11 -42.63
C VAL A 120 30.18 -24.14 -43.81
N ASN A 121 30.35 -23.00 -44.51
CA ASN A 121 31.25 -22.91 -45.66
C ASN A 121 32.71 -23.14 -45.25
N TRP A 122 33.12 -22.64 -44.08
CA TRP A 122 34.45 -22.87 -43.52
C TRP A 122 34.72 -24.35 -43.22
N LYS A 123 33.73 -25.08 -42.69
CA LYS A 123 33.84 -26.54 -42.48
C LYS A 123 33.97 -27.30 -43.80
N ARG A 124 33.18 -26.94 -44.82
CA ARG A 124 33.29 -27.54 -46.17
C ARG A 124 34.66 -27.30 -46.80
N PHE A 125 35.22 -26.10 -46.62
CA PHE A 125 36.58 -25.78 -47.04
C PHE A 125 37.63 -26.67 -46.35
N LEU A 126 37.56 -26.82 -45.02
CA LEU A 126 38.46 -27.72 -44.28
C LEU A 126 38.29 -29.19 -44.69
N GLY A 127 37.08 -29.60 -45.05
CA GLY A 127 36.77 -30.92 -45.60
C GLY A 127 37.26 -31.15 -47.03
N ARG A 128 37.82 -30.13 -47.69
CA ARG A 128 38.21 -30.14 -49.13
C ARG A 128 37.02 -30.39 -50.07
N GLU A 129 35.82 -30.01 -49.65
CA GLU A 129 34.55 -30.17 -50.40
C GLU A 129 34.16 -28.88 -51.15
N LEU A 130 35.08 -27.91 -51.23
CA LEU A 130 34.85 -26.60 -51.81
C LEU A 130 35.69 -26.41 -53.09
N SER A 131 35.06 -25.92 -54.15
CA SER A 131 35.76 -25.53 -55.39
C SER A 131 36.53 -24.22 -55.23
N LEU A 132 37.44 -23.93 -56.16
CA LEU A 132 38.21 -22.68 -56.18
C LEU A 132 37.31 -21.43 -56.34
N ASP A 133 36.23 -21.54 -57.11
CA ASP A 133 35.31 -20.43 -57.34
C ASP A 133 34.42 -20.18 -56.11
N GLU A 134 33.91 -21.24 -55.46
CA GLU A 134 33.23 -21.12 -54.16
C GLU A 134 34.14 -20.53 -53.08
N PHE A 135 35.43 -20.88 -53.07
CA PHE A 135 36.39 -20.33 -52.11
C PHE A 135 36.60 -18.83 -52.29
N LYS A 136 36.69 -18.33 -53.54
CA LYS A 136 36.81 -16.89 -53.81
C LYS A 136 35.59 -16.12 -53.32
N VAL A 137 34.39 -16.67 -53.52
CA VAL A 137 33.14 -16.09 -53.01
C VAL A 137 33.16 -16.04 -51.48
N MET A 138 33.43 -17.18 -50.82
CA MET A 138 33.51 -17.27 -49.36
C MET A 138 34.56 -16.31 -48.78
N SER A 139 35.73 -16.17 -49.42
CA SER A 139 36.76 -15.22 -48.98
C SER A 139 36.29 -13.76 -49.05
N GLY A 140 35.48 -13.41 -50.04
CA GLY A 140 34.83 -12.11 -50.14
C GLY A 140 33.77 -11.91 -49.06
N GLU A 141 32.94 -12.92 -48.81
CA GLU A 141 31.92 -12.92 -47.75
C GLU A 141 32.54 -12.80 -46.35
N ILE A 142 33.66 -13.48 -46.08
CA ILE A 142 34.41 -13.35 -44.82
C ILE A 142 34.91 -11.91 -44.65
N SER A 143 35.48 -11.31 -45.69
CA SER A 143 35.99 -9.93 -45.62
C SER A 143 34.86 -8.94 -45.32
N HIS A 144 33.74 -9.06 -46.04
CA HIS A 144 32.55 -8.23 -45.79
C HIS A 144 31.96 -8.49 -44.40
N PHE A 145 31.92 -9.74 -43.94
CA PHE A 145 31.43 -10.08 -42.61
C PHE A 145 32.28 -9.43 -41.53
N LEU A 146 33.62 -9.51 -41.62
CA LEU A 146 34.53 -8.86 -40.67
C LEU A 146 34.31 -7.34 -40.62
N ASP A 147 34.20 -6.68 -41.77
CA ASP A 147 33.92 -5.23 -41.83
C ASP A 147 32.56 -4.88 -41.20
N SER A 148 31.52 -5.63 -41.56
CA SER A 148 30.17 -5.42 -41.03
C SER A 148 30.06 -5.77 -39.54
N SER A 149 30.81 -6.76 -39.05
CA SER A 149 30.83 -7.17 -37.64
C SER A 149 31.41 -6.06 -36.77
N CYS A 150 32.48 -5.40 -37.20
CA CYS A 150 33.01 -4.23 -36.49
C CYS A 150 32.00 -3.08 -36.39
N ALA A 151 31.21 -2.83 -37.44
CA ALA A 151 30.16 -1.80 -37.40
C ALA A 151 29.00 -2.22 -36.49
N ASN A 152 28.53 -3.47 -36.61
CA ASN A 152 27.45 -4.02 -35.80
C ASN A 152 27.79 -4.02 -34.30
N THR A 153 29.00 -4.42 -33.91
CA THR A 153 29.44 -4.39 -32.52
C THR A 153 29.47 -2.96 -31.94
N LYS A 154 29.80 -1.94 -32.75
CA LYS A 154 29.72 -0.54 -32.32
C LYS A 154 28.29 -0.13 -32.01
N ILE A 155 27.34 -0.47 -32.88
CA ILE A 155 25.91 -0.21 -32.65
C ILE A 155 25.44 -0.89 -31.36
N VAL A 156 25.76 -2.17 -31.19
CA VAL A 156 25.40 -2.91 -29.97
C VAL A 156 26.00 -2.27 -28.71
N SER A 157 27.26 -1.85 -28.75
CA SER A 157 27.92 -1.19 -27.62
C SER A 157 27.29 0.17 -27.31
N GLU A 158 26.97 0.97 -28.32
CA GLU A 158 26.33 2.28 -28.16
C GLU A 158 24.95 2.14 -27.53
N LYS A 159 24.12 1.25 -28.07
CA LYS A 159 22.77 1.00 -27.55
C LYS A 159 22.77 0.35 -26.18
N THR A 160 23.74 -0.51 -25.88
CA THR A 160 23.90 -1.05 -24.52
C THR A 160 24.27 0.06 -23.53
N ASN A 161 25.10 1.03 -23.94
CA ASN A 161 25.40 2.19 -23.10
C ASN A 161 24.17 3.08 -22.90
N GLU A 162 23.32 3.26 -23.93
CA GLU A 162 22.04 3.96 -23.77
C GLU A 162 21.13 3.27 -22.74
N ILE A 163 21.05 1.93 -22.75
CA ILE A 163 20.31 1.15 -21.75
C ILE A 163 20.86 1.38 -20.33
N VAL A 164 22.18 1.29 -20.16
CA VAL A 164 22.84 1.50 -18.86
C VAL A 164 22.60 2.93 -18.35
N LEU A 165 22.66 3.93 -19.22
CA LEU A 165 22.39 5.31 -18.86
C LEU A 165 20.90 5.50 -18.49
N ALA A 166 20.00 4.89 -19.26
CA ALA A 166 18.57 4.95 -18.99
C ALA A 166 18.25 4.41 -17.60
N GLN A 167 18.93 3.37 -17.13
CA GLN A 167 18.78 2.79 -15.77
C GLN A 167 19.18 3.72 -14.62
N GLY A 168 19.78 4.89 -14.89
CA GLY A 168 20.14 5.88 -13.88
C GLY A 168 18.96 6.40 -13.05
N TYR A 169 17.72 6.22 -13.50
CA TYR A 169 16.52 6.60 -12.73
C TYR A 169 16.39 5.85 -11.39
N GLN A 170 16.91 4.62 -11.29
CA GLN A 170 16.63 3.71 -10.18
C GLN A 170 17.02 4.27 -8.82
N ASP A 171 18.16 4.98 -8.73
CA ASP A 171 18.61 5.57 -7.48
C ASP A 171 17.66 6.70 -7.05
N LEU A 172 17.33 7.60 -7.97
CA LEU A 172 16.48 8.75 -7.70
C LEU A 172 15.06 8.31 -7.32
N THR A 173 14.49 7.37 -8.07
CA THR A 173 13.14 6.86 -7.78
C THR A 173 13.12 6.07 -6.47
N GLY A 174 14.16 5.29 -6.19
CA GLY A 174 14.31 4.59 -4.90
C GLY A 174 14.38 5.54 -3.71
N GLN A 175 15.11 6.65 -3.82
CA GLN A 175 15.15 7.69 -2.79
C GLN A 175 13.79 8.35 -2.58
N ILE A 176 13.07 8.65 -3.67
CA ILE A 176 11.73 9.24 -3.59
C ILE A 176 10.76 8.29 -2.90
N ILE A 177 10.71 7.03 -3.32
CA ILE A 177 9.82 6.02 -2.74
C ILE A 177 10.09 5.87 -1.24
N LYS A 178 11.36 5.81 -0.81
CA LYS A 178 11.71 5.76 0.62
C LYS A 178 11.16 6.95 1.41
N LYS A 179 11.25 8.17 0.86
CA LYS A 179 10.69 9.37 1.51
C LYS A 179 9.17 9.27 1.64
N VAL A 180 8.50 8.79 0.60
CA VAL A 180 7.04 8.59 0.62
C VAL A 180 6.63 7.51 1.62
N ILE A 181 7.38 6.40 1.71
CA ILE A 181 7.14 5.36 2.72
C ILE A 181 7.27 5.93 4.13
N ASN A 182 8.32 6.71 4.41
CA ASN A 182 8.49 7.35 5.71
C ASN A 182 7.34 8.32 6.03
N LEU A 183 6.85 9.07 5.03
CA LEU A 183 5.68 9.92 5.21
C LEU A 183 4.44 9.11 5.59
N VAL A 184 4.17 8.01 4.88
CA VAL A 184 3.04 7.13 5.17
C VAL A 184 3.14 6.53 6.57
N GLN A 185 4.34 6.11 6.99
CA GLN A 185 4.58 5.61 8.34
C GLN A 185 4.27 6.69 9.41
N ASN A 186 4.72 7.92 9.18
CA ASN A 186 4.41 9.04 10.09
C ASN A 186 2.90 9.32 10.18
N VAL A 187 2.19 9.25 9.05
CA VAL A 187 0.71 9.37 9.03
C VAL A 187 0.07 8.24 9.86
N GLU A 188 0.52 7.01 9.68
CA GLU A 188 0.02 5.84 10.40
C GLU A 188 0.24 5.97 11.91
N ASP A 189 1.45 6.33 12.33
CA ASP A 189 1.80 6.49 13.74
C ASP A 189 0.95 7.57 14.43
N ASN A 190 0.75 8.72 13.75
CA ASN A 190 -0.11 9.80 14.25
C ASN A 190 -1.59 9.37 14.37
N LEU A 191 -2.09 8.55 13.43
CA LEU A 191 -3.45 8.01 13.52
C LEU A 191 -3.59 6.99 14.65
N VAL A 192 -2.58 6.16 14.89
CA VAL A 192 -2.56 5.22 16.02
C VAL A 192 -2.55 5.97 17.35
N GLU A 193 -1.78 7.05 17.46
CA GLU A 193 -1.77 7.92 18.64
C GLU A 193 -3.16 8.53 18.90
N LEU A 194 -3.83 9.04 17.87
CA LEU A 194 -5.20 9.56 18.01
C LEU A 194 -6.18 8.49 18.52
N VAL A 195 -6.09 7.26 18.00
CA VAL A 195 -6.94 6.16 18.45
C VAL A 195 -6.64 5.79 19.90
N ARG A 196 -5.37 5.83 20.32
CA ARG A 196 -4.98 5.63 21.73
C ARG A 196 -5.52 6.72 22.64
N ILE A 197 -5.40 7.99 22.27
CA ILE A 197 -5.93 9.11 23.06
C ILE A 197 -7.45 9.01 23.19
N SER A 198 -8.14 8.72 22.09
CA SER A 198 -9.60 8.58 22.07
C SER A 198 -10.09 7.33 22.81
N GLY A 199 -9.34 6.23 22.74
CA GLY A 199 -9.64 4.98 23.46
C GLY A 199 -9.35 5.05 24.97
N SER A 200 -8.28 5.73 25.36
CA SER A 200 -7.82 5.81 26.76
C SER A 200 -8.72 6.64 27.69
N GLN A 201 -9.63 7.49 27.16
CA GLN A 201 -10.64 8.16 27.99
C GLN A 201 -11.91 7.32 28.22
N SER A 202 -12.01 6.13 27.64
CA SER A 202 -13.16 5.22 27.79
C SER A 202 -12.93 4.11 28.83
N ASP A 203 -11.71 3.99 29.37
CA ASP A 203 -11.33 2.92 30.27
C ASP A 203 -11.30 3.36 31.74
N GLU A 204 -12.49 3.46 32.35
CA GLU A 204 -12.66 2.79 33.65
C GLU A 204 -13.43 1.47 33.55
N THR A 205 -14.02 1.11 32.40
CA THR A 205 -14.64 -0.21 32.24
C THR A 205 -14.77 -0.64 30.76
N ALA A 206 -13.79 -1.31 30.16
CA ALA A 206 -14.05 -2.14 28.98
C ALA A 206 -13.08 -3.31 28.79
N VAL A 207 -13.64 -4.49 29.01
CA VAL A 207 -13.28 -5.85 28.59
C VAL A 207 -12.41 -5.93 27.32
N GLN A 208 -11.33 -6.69 27.46
CA GLN A 208 -10.48 -7.21 26.38
C GLN A 208 -11.32 -7.89 25.28
N ASN A 209 -11.36 -7.30 24.09
CA ASN A 209 -11.81 -7.99 22.88
C ASN A 209 -10.76 -7.82 21.78
N GLU A 210 -10.08 -8.92 21.51
CA GLU A 210 -9.13 -9.09 20.42
C GLU A 210 -9.78 -8.75 19.08
N THR A 211 -9.34 -7.67 18.45
CA THR A 211 -9.83 -7.25 17.14
C THR A 211 -8.93 -7.83 16.05
N LYS A 212 -9.48 -8.80 15.31
CA LYS A 212 -8.89 -9.35 14.08
C LYS A 212 -8.63 -8.20 13.09
N LYS A 213 -7.35 -7.95 12.78
CA LYS A 213 -6.91 -6.99 11.73
C LYS A 213 -7.47 -7.43 10.37
N GLY A 214 -8.08 -6.47 9.68
CA GLY A 214 -8.64 -6.64 8.34
C GLY A 214 -7.55 -6.97 7.32
N VAL A 215 -7.86 -7.96 6.48
CA VAL A 215 -7.05 -8.41 5.35
C VAL A 215 -7.11 -7.34 4.25
N LEU A 216 -5.96 -6.74 3.93
CA LEU A 216 -5.79 -5.92 2.73
C LEU A 216 -5.29 -6.85 1.61
N GLU A 217 -6.13 -7.08 0.60
CA GLU A 217 -5.79 -7.83 -0.60
C GLU A 217 -4.86 -7.00 -1.49
N GLY A 218 -3.55 -7.21 -1.33
CA GLY A 218 -2.51 -6.76 -2.24
C GLY A 218 -1.60 -7.93 -2.61
N PRO A 219 -1.00 -7.94 -3.81
CA PRO A 219 -0.09 -9.01 -4.21
C PRO A 219 1.08 -9.12 -3.22
N VAL A 220 1.32 -10.34 -2.74
CA VAL A 220 2.32 -10.64 -1.71
C VAL A 220 3.73 -10.36 -2.24
N VAL A 221 4.45 -9.46 -1.58
CA VAL A 221 5.86 -9.16 -1.89
C VAL A 221 6.75 -10.16 -1.16
N PRO A 222 7.68 -10.86 -1.84
CA PRO A 222 8.57 -11.83 -1.20
C PRO A 222 9.42 -11.18 -0.10
N GLY A 223 9.39 -11.73 1.12
CA GLY A 223 10.21 -11.29 2.26
C GLY A 223 9.50 -10.43 3.30
N VAL A 224 8.23 -10.05 3.08
CA VAL A 224 7.41 -9.39 4.10
C VAL A 224 6.52 -10.44 4.75
N VAL A 225 6.84 -10.82 5.99
CA VAL A 225 5.94 -11.67 6.80
C VAL A 225 4.85 -10.76 7.35
N VAL A 226 3.69 -10.74 6.70
CA VAL A 226 2.47 -10.21 7.33
C VAL A 226 1.87 -11.35 8.15
N GLU A 227 1.68 -11.12 9.46
CA GLU A 227 0.93 -12.05 10.31
C GLU A 227 -0.48 -12.22 9.72
N GLY A 228 -0.78 -13.43 9.23
CA GLY A 228 -2.03 -13.75 8.52
C GLY A 228 -1.91 -13.91 7.01
N THR A 229 -0.71 -13.78 6.42
CA THR A 229 -0.50 -14.22 5.02
C THR A 229 -0.55 -15.75 4.96
N VAL A 230 -1.60 -16.26 4.33
CA VAL A 230 -1.75 -17.65 3.95
C VAL A 230 -0.65 -17.98 2.95
N ASN A 231 0.33 -18.76 3.41
CA ASN A 231 1.61 -18.93 2.71
C ASN A 231 1.78 -20.29 2.03
N SER A 232 0.69 -21.00 1.74
CA SER A 232 0.80 -22.29 1.07
C SER A 232 -0.35 -22.50 0.09
N GLN A 233 0.04 -22.70 -1.16
CA GLN A 233 -0.77 -23.24 -2.27
C GLN A 233 -1.62 -24.46 -1.85
N ASP A 234 -1.18 -25.18 -0.80
CA ASP A 234 -1.86 -26.34 -0.21
C ASP A 234 -3.26 -26.02 0.35
N GLU A 235 -3.50 -24.82 0.92
CA GLU A 235 -4.84 -24.46 1.44
C GLU A 235 -5.80 -24.02 0.32
N VAL A 236 -5.27 -23.58 -0.82
CA VAL A 236 -6.06 -23.28 -2.03
C VAL A 236 -6.58 -24.59 -2.65
N ASP A 237 -5.74 -25.62 -2.67
CA ASP A 237 -6.14 -26.97 -3.12
C ASP A 237 -7.15 -27.63 -2.16
N ASP A 238 -7.04 -27.38 -0.85
CA ASP A 238 -8.03 -27.84 0.13
C ASP A 238 -9.39 -27.11 -0.03
N LEU A 239 -9.38 -25.80 -0.32
CA LEU A 239 -10.60 -25.04 -0.60
C LEU A 239 -11.29 -25.49 -1.89
N LEU A 240 -10.52 -25.78 -2.95
CA LEU A 240 -11.05 -26.33 -4.20
C LEU A 240 -11.61 -27.74 -4.03
N SER A 241 -10.94 -28.58 -3.23
CA SER A 241 -11.41 -29.93 -2.88
C SER A 241 -12.72 -29.90 -2.07
N SER A 242 -12.92 -28.87 -1.23
CA SER A 242 -14.15 -28.71 -0.45
C SER A 242 -15.36 -28.24 -1.26
N LEU A 243 -15.14 -27.60 -2.42
CA LEU A 243 -16.18 -27.10 -3.31
C LEU A 243 -16.60 -28.09 -4.41
N GLY A 244 -15.97 -29.27 -4.46
CA GLY A 244 -16.42 -30.41 -5.27
C GLY A 244 -16.05 -30.35 -6.75
N PHE A 245 -14.84 -29.89 -7.09
CA PHE A 245 -14.19 -30.19 -8.37
C PHE A 245 -13.07 -31.21 -8.20
#